data_AF-A0AAW7NGQ3-F1
#
_entry.id   AF-A0AAW7NGQ3-F1
#
_cell.length_a   1.000
_cell.length_b   1.000
_cell.length_c   1.000
_cell.angle_alpha   90.00
_cell.angle_beta   90.00
_cell.angle_gamma   90.00
#
_symmetry.space_group_name_H-M   'P 1'
#
loop_
_entity.id
_entity.type
_entity.pdbx_description
1 polymer ?
#
loop_
_entity_poly.entity_id
_entity_poly.type
_entity_poly.pdbx_seq_one_letter_code
_entity_poly.pdbx_strand_id
1 'polypeptide(L)'
;MNEMQQKAVEQLLETNSKRIPELEAQLVEIRSESVSLKCLKEIENYYNRMEQAHGNYFFKPYNDYYFKDLEPAPFALFNGMDFNNGFSKITEEEARQAEMELPEEKEFNDFLVKWSEKLKPLLHEIYAANSPILRFEGLEGLYNEIKLVILENWLPNRQGLYSLMKPKGSYIGPPRHAMAGVGMPHHTQRYCDYMALYNCVNEMEDKIEKTILFLKTVHAQLPFAEITKKVPNISITNTNNDDSVQVGSNNSFEKETILGNSNMIEKDEK
;
A
#
# COMPACT_ATOMS: atom_id res chain seq x y z
N MET A 1 11.46 -10.28 -39.78
CA MET A 1 10.25 -9.94 -39.00
C MET A 1 9.04 -10.24 -39.88
N ASN A 2 8.03 -10.99 -39.42
CA ASN A 2 6.82 -11.19 -40.23
C ASN A 2 5.87 -9.98 -40.08
N GLU A 3 4.94 -9.81 -41.01
CA GLU A 3 4.03 -8.65 -41.06
C GLU A 3 3.15 -8.51 -39.81
N MET A 4 2.72 -9.64 -39.22
CA MET A 4 1.96 -9.66 -37.96
C MET A 4 2.80 -9.20 -36.76
N GLN A 5 4.08 -9.58 -36.70
CA GLN A 5 5.01 -9.16 -35.65
C GLN A 5 5.26 -7.67 -35.74
N GLN A 6 5.52 -7.17 -36.95
CA GLN A 6 5.76 -5.76 -37.18
C GLN A 6 4.54 -4.92 -36.78
N LYS A 7 3.33 -5.35 -37.15
CA LYS A 7 2.09 -4.70 -36.73
C LYS A 7 1.87 -4.71 -35.21
N ALA A 8 2.20 -5.81 -34.53
CA ALA A 8 2.10 -5.90 -33.08
C ALA A 8 3.10 -4.97 -32.37
N VAL A 9 4.33 -4.88 -32.88
CA VAL A 9 5.36 -3.94 -32.40
C VAL A 9 4.88 -2.50 -32.59
N GLU A 10 4.41 -2.14 -33.79
CA GLU A 10 3.91 -0.80 -34.09
C GLU A 10 2.75 -0.39 -33.19
N GLN A 11 1.78 -1.28 -32.96
CA GLN A 11 0.65 -1.03 -32.06
C GLN A 11 1.09 -0.84 -30.60
N LEU A 12 2.05 -1.63 -30.11
CA LEU A 12 2.60 -1.48 -28.77
C LEU A 12 3.36 -0.16 -28.61
N LEU A 13 4.19 0.20 -29.60
CA LEU A 13 4.92 1.46 -29.61
C LEU A 13 3.97 2.66 -29.61
N GLU A 14 2.94 2.64 -30.45
CA GLU A 14 1.91 3.69 -30.49
C GLU A 14 1.17 3.80 -29.16
N THR A 15 0.76 2.66 -28.59
CA THR A 15 0.05 2.63 -27.30
C THR A 15 0.93 3.21 -26.19
N ASN A 16 2.17 2.74 -26.05
CA ASN A 16 3.07 3.18 -25.00
C ASN A 16 3.46 4.66 -25.19
N SER A 17 3.61 5.14 -26.43
CA SER A 17 3.85 6.55 -26.74
C SER A 17 2.72 7.47 -26.27
N LYS A 18 1.48 6.99 -26.22
CA LYS A 18 0.33 7.74 -25.69
C LYS A 18 0.22 7.65 -24.16
N ARG A 19 0.49 6.47 -23.58
CA ARG A 19 0.34 6.22 -22.14
C ARG A 19 1.44 6.84 -21.29
N ILE A 20 2.67 6.96 -21.80
CA ILE A 20 3.77 7.58 -21.07
C ILE A 20 3.46 9.05 -20.70
N PRO A 21 3.10 9.95 -21.64
CA PRO A 21 2.76 11.33 -21.31
C PRO A 21 1.51 11.45 -20.43
N GLU A 22 0.54 10.55 -20.58
CA GLU A 22 -0.66 10.51 -19.74
C GLU A 22 -0.28 10.24 -18.27
N LEU A 23 0.54 9.22 -18.00
CA LEU A 23 1.05 8.92 -16.66
C LEU A 23 1.96 10.04 -16.11
N GLU A 24 2.80 10.64 -16.95
CA GLU A 24 3.65 11.78 -16.55
C GLU A 24 2.79 12.97 -16.10
N ALA A 25 1.69 13.26 -16.81
CA ALA A 25 0.74 14.30 -16.42
C ALA A 25 0.04 13.97 -15.09
N GLN A 26 -0.40 12.71 -14.90
CA GLN A 26 -0.98 12.29 -13.62
C GLN A 26 0.02 12.44 -12.47
N LEU A 27 1.29 12.04 -12.66
CA LEU A 27 2.32 12.14 -11.64
C LEU A 27 2.60 13.61 -11.24
N VAL A 28 2.59 14.53 -12.20
CA VAL A 28 2.74 15.97 -11.93
C VAL A 28 1.56 16.49 -11.11
N GLU A 29 0.33 16.11 -11.47
CA GLU A 29 -0.88 16.52 -10.75
C GLU A 29 -0.86 15.96 -9.31
N ILE A 30 -0.54 14.67 -9.13
CA ILE A 30 -0.37 14.00 -7.82
C ILE A 30 0.63 14.75 -6.95
N ARG A 31 1.83 15.02 -7.45
CA ARG A 31 2.88 15.71 -6.70
C ARG A 31 2.47 17.14 -6.32
N SER A 32 1.74 17.83 -7.20
CA SER A 32 1.24 19.18 -6.93
C SER A 32 0.13 19.22 -5.88
N GLU A 33 -0.69 18.19 -5.83
CA GLU A 33 -1.76 18.02 -4.84
C GLU A 33 -1.24 17.36 -3.55
N SER A 34 -0.09 16.67 -3.61
CA SER A 34 0.44 15.93 -2.46
C SER A 34 0.80 16.89 -1.33
N VAL A 35 0.16 16.69 -0.18
CA VAL A 35 0.46 17.37 1.09
C VAL A 35 1.75 16.80 1.73
N SER A 36 2.39 15.84 1.06
CA SER A 36 3.24 14.80 1.64
C SER A 36 4.44 15.33 2.44
N LEU A 37 5.20 16.28 1.89
CA LEU A 37 6.43 16.77 2.54
C LEU A 37 6.18 17.57 3.82
N LYS A 38 5.05 18.27 3.94
CA LYS A 38 4.71 19.04 5.14
C LYS A 38 4.20 18.11 6.26
N CYS A 39 3.39 17.14 5.88
CA CYS A 39 2.74 16.23 6.82
C CYS A 39 3.69 15.26 7.51
N LEU A 40 4.74 14.76 6.84
CA LEU A 40 5.70 13.85 7.48
C LEU A 40 6.32 14.47 8.74
N LYS A 41 6.72 15.74 8.63
CA LYS A 41 7.33 16.47 9.75
C LYS A 41 6.33 16.69 10.89
N GLU A 42 5.07 16.96 10.58
CA GLU A 42 4.00 17.09 11.57
C GLU A 42 3.76 15.76 12.31
N ILE A 43 3.71 14.64 11.58
CA ILE A 43 3.57 13.28 12.13
C ILE A 43 4.76 12.92 13.03
N GLU A 44 5.99 13.17 12.58
CA GLU A 44 7.22 12.90 13.35
C GLU A 44 7.33 13.78 14.59
N ASN A 45 6.98 15.07 14.49
CA ASN A 45 6.98 15.99 15.62
C ASN A 45 5.98 15.55 16.70
N TYR A 46 4.76 15.20 16.29
CA TYR A 46 3.75 14.65 17.20
C TYR A 46 4.29 13.40 17.91
N TYR A 47 4.82 12.43 17.15
CA TYR A 47 5.34 11.19 17.70
C TYR A 47 6.45 11.44 18.71
N ASN A 48 7.46 12.23 18.33
CA ASN A 48 8.62 12.52 19.18
C ASN A 48 8.24 13.27 20.46
N ARG A 49 7.33 14.24 20.38
CA ARG A 49 6.84 14.97 21.56
C ARG A 49 6.15 14.03 22.54
N MET A 50 5.24 13.21 22.04
CA MET A 50 4.45 12.30 22.87
C MET A 50 5.32 11.18 23.46
N GLU A 51 6.29 10.67 22.70
CA GLU A 51 7.26 9.67 23.17
C GLU A 51 8.15 10.24 24.29
N GLN A 52 8.59 11.50 24.18
CA GLN A 52 9.36 12.17 25.24
C GLN A 52 8.55 12.37 26.53
N ALA A 53 7.23 12.55 26.40
CA ALA A 53 6.33 12.62 27.55
C ALA A 53 5.94 11.23 28.09
N HIS A 54 6.12 10.16 27.32
CA HIS A 54 5.64 8.83 27.68
C HIS A 54 6.42 8.23 28.85
N GLY A 55 5.71 7.52 29.73
CA GLY A 55 6.31 6.84 30.88
C GLY A 55 7.19 5.64 30.51
N ASN A 56 7.38 5.34 29.22
CA ASN A 56 8.15 4.20 28.70
C ASN A 56 7.65 2.85 29.25
N TYR A 57 6.34 2.75 29.46
CA TYR A 57 5.71 1.59 30.02
C TYR A 57 4.64 1.06 29.06
N PHE A 58 4.72 -0.21 28.70
CA PHE A 58 3.94 -0.77 27.59
C PHE A 58 2.94 -1.86 28.02
N PHE A 59 2.77 -2.10 29.32
CA PHE A 59 1.78 -3.06 29.80
C PHE A 59 0.47 -2.35 30.13
N LYS A 60 -0.65 -2.96 29.75
CA LYS A 60 -1.98 -2.50 30.13
C LYS A 60 -2.16 -2.62 31.66
N PRO A 61 -2.87 -1.69 32.32
CA PRO A 61 -3.59 -0.54 31.76
C PRO A 61 -2.73 0.75 31.66
N TYR A 62 -1.42 0.66 31.83
CA TYR A 62 -0.55 1.82 32.02
C TYR A 62 0.22 2.25 30.77
N ASN A 63 -0.11 1.66 29.62
CA ASN A 63 0.52 1.94 28.32
C ASN A 63 0.28 3.38 27.82
N ASP A 64 -0.70 4.09 28.39
CA ASP A 64 -1.07 5.46 28.02
C ASP A 64 -0.80 6.46 29.15
N TYR A 65 0.29 6.26 29.90
CA TYR A 65 0.74 7.20 30.93
C TYR A 65 1.78 8.15 30.37
N TYR A 66 1.54 9.44 30.58
CA TYR A 66 2.36 10.54 30.08
C TYR A 66 2.66 11.51 31.22
N PHE A 67 3.75 12.24 31.09
CA PHE A 67 4.13 13.29 32.02
C PHE A 67 3.17 14.48 31.89
N LYS A 68 2.97 15.19 32.99
CA LYS A 68 2.00 16.29 33.12
C LYS A 68 2.11 17.26 31.95
N ASP A 69 0.95 17.67 31.43
CA ASP A 69 0.84 18.64 30.32
C ASP A 69 1.58 18.21 29.04
N LEU A 70 1.88 16.90 28.89
CA LEU A 70 2.64 16.31 27.77
C LEU A 70 4.04 16.92 27.60
N GLU A 71 4.64 17.42 28.69
CA GLU A 71 6.01 17.89 28.71
C GLU A 71 7.02 16.73 28.66
N PRO A 72 8.24 16.95 28.15
CA PRO A 72 9.30 15.94 28.19
C PRO A 72 9.55 15.46 29.62
N ALA A 73 9.57 14.13 29.82
CA ALA A 73 9.82 13.56 31.13
C ALA A 73 11.27 13.86 31.56
N PRO A 74 11.51 14.39 32.77
CA PRO A 74 12.85 14.71 33.26
C PRO A 74 13.72 13.45 33.49
N PHE A 75 13.12 12.26 33.49
CA PHE A 75 13.78 10.96 33.48
C PHE A 75 12.85 9.86 32.97
N ALA A 76 13.41 8.88 32.26
CA ALA A 76 12.70 7.66 31.86
C ALA A 76 12.79 6.61 32.99
N LEU A 77 11.96 6.72 34.03
CA LEU A 77 11.93 5.71 35.11
C LEU A 77 10.50 5.31 35.46
N PHE A 78 10.05 4.23 34.83
CA PHE A 78 9.09 3.33 35.46
C PHE A 78 9.85 2.23 36.20
N ASN A 79 10.44 2.54 37.37
CA ASN A 79 11.19 1.57 38.18
C ASN A 79 10.26 0.74 39.10
N GLY A 80 9.25 0.12 38.48
CA GLY A 80 8.69 -1.13 38.99
C GLY A 80 7.62 -1.11 40.07
N MET A 81 7.18 0.02 40.66
CA MET A 81 5.95 0.02 41.49
C MET A 81 5.35 1.38 41.90
N ASP A 82 6.10 2.49 41.87
CA ASP A 82 5.58 3.81 42.27
C ASP A 82 5.41 4.73 41.06
N PHE A 83 4.16 5.12 40.78
CA PHE A 83 3.89 6.22 39.86
C PHE A 83 4.48 7.48 40.48
N ASN A 84 5.51 8.05 39.85
CA ASN A 84 5.97 9.37 40.21
C ASN A 84 4.81 10.36 40.01
N ASN A 85 4.66 11.35 40.90
CA ASN A 85 3.53 12.30 40.93
C ASN A 85 3.32 13.08 39.61
N GLY A 86 4.29 13.06 38.70
CA GLY A 86 4.22 13.74 37.41
C GLY A 86 3.59 12.93 36.28
N PHE A 87 3.34 11.63 36.42
CA PHE A 87 2.73 10.82 35.34
C PHE A 87 1.27 10.56 35.60
N SER A 88 0.45 10.81 34.59
CA SER A 88 -0.99 10.51 34.59
C SER A 88 -1.39 9.83 33.29
N LYS A 89 -2.50 9.09 33.33
CA LYS A 89 -3.13 8.62 32.10
C LYS A 89 -3.54 9.84 31.28
N ILE A 90 -3.22 9.86 29.98
CA ILE A 90 -3.69 10.92 29.09
C ILE A 90 -5.21 10.97 29.09
N THR A 91 -5.75 12.17 29.27
CA THR A 91 -7.19 12.42 29.16
C THR A 91 -7.61 12.50 27.69
N GLU A 92 -8.90 12.34 27.43
CA GLU A 92 -9.44 12.49 26.08
C GLU A 92 -9.21 13.89 25.51
N GLU A 93 -9.29 14.92 26.36
CA GLU A 93 -9.05 16.31 25.94
C GLU A 93 -7.57 16.55 25.62
N GLU A 94 -6.64 16.06 26.44
CA GLU A 94 -5.20 16.15 26.14
C GLU A 94 -4.82 15.40 24.86
N ALA A 95 -5.40 14.20 24.65
CA ALA A 95 -5.20 13.44 23.42
C ALA A 95 -5.70 14.22 22.20
N ARG A 96 -6.91 14.78 22.29
CA ARG A 96 -7.52 15.59 21.23
C ARG A 96 -6.69 16.84 20.92
N GLN A 97 -6.21 17.55 21.95
CA GLN A 97 -5.34 18.72 21.79
C GLN A 97 -4.01 18.37 21.14
N ALA A 98 -3.40 17.26 21.55
CA ALA A 98 -2.16 16.77 20.95
C ALA A 98 -2.35 16.41 19.46
N GLU A 99 -3.49 15.82 19.12
CA GLU A 99 -3.86 15.44 17.76
C GLU A 99 -4.17 16.64 16.84
N MET A 100 -4.41 17.84 17.37
CA MET A 100 -4.63 19.04 16.53
C MET A 100 -3.40 19.44 15.70
N GLU A 101 -2.23 18.91 16.03
CA GLU A 101 -0.99 19.10 15.26
C GLU A 101 -0.85 18.11 14.10
N LEU A 102 -1.65 17.05 14.09
CA LEU A 102 -1.66 16.07 13.02
C LEU A 102 -2.48 16.62 11.83
N PRO A 103 -2.10 16.27 10.60
CA PRO A 103 -2.90 16.60 9.43
C PRO A 103 -4.26 15.91 9.51
N GLU A 104 -5.25 16.36 8.74
CA GLU A 104 -6.56 15.70 8.75
C GLU A 104 -6.48 14.33 8.05
N GLU A 105 -6.77 13.21 8.74
CA GLU A 105 -6.81 11.88 8.11
C GLU A 105 -7.75 11.85 6.88
N LYS A 106 -8.80 12.67 6.91
CA LYS A 106 -9.76 12.79 5.82
C LYS A 106 -9.09 13.27 4.53
N GLU A 107 -8.16 14.22 4.60
CA GLU A 107 -7.45 14.72 3.41
C GLU A 107 -6.64 13.61 2.73
N PHE A 108 -5.95 12.77 3.51
CA PHE A 108 -5.25 11.60 2.98
C PHE A 108 -6.20 10.59 2.35
N ASN A 109 -7.31 10.28 3.04
CA ASN A 109 -8.27 9.30 2.54
C ASN A 109 -8.93 9.79 1.25
N ASP A 110 -9.39 11.04 1.21
CA ASP A 110 -10.02 11.64 0.03
C ASP A 110 -9.03 11.70 -1.15
N PHE A 111 -7.77 12.07 -0.89
CA PHE A 111 -6.70 12.03 -1.89
C PHE A 111 -6.46 10.61 -2.44
N LEU A 112 -6.24 9.63 -1.56
CA LEU A 112 -5.96 8.26 -1.93
C LEU A 112 -7.14 7.62 -2.69
N VAL A 113 -8.39 7.88 -2.26
CA VAL A 113 -9.59 7.40 -2.94
C VAL A 113 -9.66 7.98 -4.35
N LYS A 114 -9.64 9.31 -4.49
CA LYS A 114 -9.67 10.01 -5.79
C LYS A 114 -8.64 9.44 -6.76
N TRP A 115 -7.40 9.35 -6.32
CA TRP A 115 -6.30 8.95 -7.19
C TRP A 115 -6.29 7.45 -7.47
N SER A 116 -6.66 6.60 -6.50
CA SER A 116 -6.79 5.17 -6.74
C SER A 116 -7.90 4.83 -7.74
N GLU A 117 -9.03 5.53 -7.69
CA GLU A 117 -10.14 5.36 -8.64
C GLU A 117 -9.74 5.78 -10.06
N LYS A 118 -8.92 6.83 -10.20
CA LYS A 118 -8.41 7.31 -11.48
C LYS A 118 -7.30 6.41 -12.06
N LEU A 119 -6.36 5.98 -11.22
CA LEU A 119 -5.15 5.27 -11.67
C LEU A 119 -5.36 3.77 -11.87
N LYS A 120 -6.13 3.10 -11.01
CA LYS A 120 -6.31 1.64 -11.12
C LYS A 120 -6.80 1.22 -12.50
N PRO A 121 -7.87 1.81 -13.09
CA PRO A 121 -8.32 1.44 -14.43
C PRO A 121 -7.24 1.66 -15.49
N LEU A 122 -6.57 2.81 -15.45
CA LEU A 122 -5.50 3.17 -16.38
C LEU A 122 -4.34 2.16 -16.33
N LEU A 123 -3.91 1.79 -15.12
CA LEU A 123 -2.83 0.83 -14.93
C LEU A 123 -3.24 -0.58 -15.36
N HIS A 124 -4.48 -1.00 -15.08
CA HIS A 124 -5.00 -2.26 -15.61
C HIS A 124 -5.06 -2.29 -17.14
N GLU A 125 -5.46 -1.20 -17.78
CA GLU A 125 -5.44 -1.06 -19.24
C GLU A 125 -4.01 -1.16 -19.79
N ILE A 126 -3.05 -0.51 -19.15
CA ILE A 126 -1.63 -0.56 -19.53
C ILE A 126 -1.10 -1.99 -19.42
N TYR A 127 -1.39 -2.69 -18.31
CA TYR A 127 -1.01 -4.09 -18.12
C TYR A 127 -1.58 -5.00 -19.20
N ALA A 128 -2.87 -4.86 -19.51
CA ALA A 128 -3.55 -5.65 -20.52
C ALA A 128 -3.00 -5.37 -21.93
N ALA A 129 -2.82 -4.09 -22.27
CA ALA A 129 -2.29 -3.66 -23.57
C ALA A 129 -0.85 -4.15 -23.80
N ASN A 130 -0.06 -4.30 -22.74
CA ASN A 130 1.32 -4.78 -22.81
C ASN A 130 1.43 -6.32 -22.72
N SER A 131 0.33 -7.08 -22.63
CA SER A 131 0.36 -8.55 -22.64
C SER A 131 1.06 -9.21 -23.84
N PRO A 132 1.05 -8.64 -25.07
CA PRO A 132 1.77 -9.24 -26.18
C PRO A 132 3.30 -9.25 -26.00
N ILE A 133 3.83 -8.49 -25.05
CA ILE A 133 5.26 -8.45 -24.72
C ILE A 133 5.81 -9.81 -24.31
N LEU A 134 4.97 -10.64 -23.70
CA LEU A 134 5.30 -12.02 -23.33
C LEU A 134 5.74 -12.90 -24.52
N ARG A 135 5.46 -12.48 -25.75
CA ARG A 135 5.85 -13.21 -26.96
C ARG A 135 7.25 -12.86 -27.45
N PHE A 136 7.92 -11.91 -26.81
CA PHE A 136 9.26 -11.48 -27.19
C PHE A 136 10.31 -12.00 -26.20
N GLU A 137 11.39 -12.52 -26.75
CA GLU A 137 12.49 -13.10 -25.98
C GLU A 137 13.18 -12.01 -25.15
N GLY A 138 13.38 -12.30 -23.86
CA GLY A 138 14.03 -11.38 -22.92
C GLY A 138 13.12 -10.29 -22.32
N LEU A 139 11.88 -10.12 -22.79
CA LEU A 139 10.95 -9.09 -22.25
C LEU A 139 9.96 -9.63 -21.21
N GLU A 140 9.92 -10.94 -20.98
CA GLU A 140 9.05 -11.61 -20.00
C GLU A 140 9.29 -11.11 -18.57
N GLY A 141 10.55 -10.86 -18.21
CA GLY A 141 10.93 -10.32 -16.90
C GLY A 141 10.31 -8.96 -16.65
N LEU A 142 10.41 -8.07 -17.65
CA LEU A 142 9.82 -6.74 -17.59
C LEU A 142 8.29 -6.81 -17.46
N TYR A 143 7.62 -7.72 -18.17
CA TYR A 143 6.16 -7.90 -18.03
C TYR A 143 5.75 -8.34 -16.62
N ASN A 144 6.52 -9.25 -16.01
CA ASN A 144 6.27 -9.68 -14.63
C ASN A 144 6.52 -8.54 -13.63
N GLU A 145 7.48 -7.65 -13.89
CA GLU A 145 7.68 -6.45 -13.07
C GLU A 145 6.48 -5.51 -13.12
N ILE A 146 5.87 -5.26 -14.29
CA ILE A 146 4.60 -4.51 -14.37
C ILE A 146 3.53 -5.20 -13.52
N LYS A 147 3.39 -6.52 -13.69
CA LYS A 147 2.36 -7.29 -13.03
C LYS A 147 2.45 -7.10 -11.52
N LEU A 148 3.65 -7.16 -10.97
CA LEU A 148 3.90 -6.92 -9.55
C LEU A 148 3.55 -5.48 -9.17
N VAL A 149 4.05 -4.49 -9.90
CA VAL A 149 3.80 -3.08 -9.60
C VAL A 149 2.31 -2.74 -9.62
N ILE A 150 1.56 -3.26 -10.59
CA ILE A 150 0.15 -2.93 -10.83
C ILE A 150 -0.81 -3.76 -9.99
N LEU A 151 -0.55 -5.06 -9.79
CA LEU A 151 -1.44 -5.96 -9.04
C LEU A 151 -1.16 -5.99 -7.54
N GLU A 152 -0.04 -5.45 -7.07
CA GLU A 152 0.19 -5.28 -5.64
C GLU A 152 -0.85 -4.35 -5.00
N ASN A 153 -1.13 -4.59 -3.72
CA ASN A 153 -2.18 -3.89 -2.99
C ASN A 153 -1.87 -2.39 -2.84
N TRP A 154 -2.87 -1.54 -3.07
CA TRP A 154 -2.80 -0.07 -3.02
C TRP A 154 -3.23 0.49 -1.66
N LEU A 155 -3.40 -0.38 -0.68
CA LEU A 155 -3.98 -0.03 0.61
C LEU A 155 -2.89 0.19 1.66
N PRO A 156 -3.05 1.17 2.55
CA PRO A 156 -2.11 1.42 3.64
C PRO A 156 -1.80 0.15 4.42
N ASN A 157 -0.53 -0.27 4.45
CA ASN A 157 -0.10 -1.42 5.25
C ASN A 157 0.07 -1.04 6.74
N ARG A 158 -1.04 -0.68 7.37
CA ARG A 158 -1.09 -0.39 8.82
C ARG A 158 -0.57 -1.59 9.60
N GLN A 159 -1.07 -2.79 9.31
CA GLN A 159 -0.76 -3.99 10.09
C GLN A 159 0.74 -4.32 10.10
N GLY A 160 1.45 -4.09 9.00
CA GLY A 160 2.91 -4.22 8.91
C GLY A 160 3.63 -3.27 9.86
N LEU A 161 3.27 -1.98 9.83
CA LEU A 161 3.83 -0.98 10.76
C LEU A 161 3.50 -1.28 12.21
N TYR A 162 2.25 -1.64 12.52
CA TYR A 162 1.84 -2.08 13.85
C TYR A 162 2.68 -3.27 14.33
N SER A 163 2.96 -4.25 13.46
CA SER A 163 3.76 -5.43 13.81
C SER A 163 5.24 -5.10 14.03
N LEU A 164 5.76 -4.06 13.37
CA LEU A 164 7.13 -3.57 13.55
C LEU A 164 7.27 -2.76 14.84
N MET A 165 6.33 -1.85 15.09
CA MET A 165 6.35 -0.88 16.20
C MET A 165 5.83 -1.45 17.52
N LYS A 166 5.08 -2.55 17.48
CA LYS A 166 4.63 -3.21 18.70
C LYS A 166 5.85 -3.62 19.54
N PRO A 167 5.84 -3.34 20.86
CA PRO A 167 6.92 -3.77 21.76
C PRO A 167 7.19 -5.26 21.60
N LYS A 168 8.40 -5.60 21.12
CA LYS A 168 8.87 -6.97 20.95
C LYS A 168 9.69 -7.36 22.16
N GLY A 169 9.14 -8.22 23.01
CA GLY A 169 9.87 -8.74 24.15
C GLY A 169 9.09 -9.78 24.92
N SER A 170 9.77 -10.86 25.29
CA SER A 170 9.38 -11.67 26.44
C SER A 170 9.73 -10.86 27.69
N TYR A 171 8.72 -10.38 28.40
CA TYR A 171 8.93 -9.64 29.64
C TYR A 171 9.52 -10.55 30.72
N ILE A 172 10.68 -10.16 31.24
CA ILE A 172 11.30 -10.78 32.41
C ILE A 172 11.17 -9.78 33.56
N GLY A 173 10.05 -9.84 34.29
CA GLY A 173 9.83 -9.01 35.46
C GLY A 173 8.79 -9.61 36.40
N PRO A 174 8.31 -8.87 37.41
CA PRO A 174 7.52 -9.45 38.49
C PRO A 174 6.22 -10.11 37.95
N PRO A 175 5.78 -11.26 38.50
CA PRO A 175 4.63 -12.02 38.00
C PRO A 175 3.34 -11.22 37.81
N ARG A 176 3.13 -10.17 38.64
CA ARG A 176 1.99 -9.24 38.54
C ARG A 176 1.88 -8.53 37.18
N HIS A 177 3.01 -8.33 36.49
CA HIS A 177 3.08 -7.73 35.17
C HIS A 177 3.11 -8.79 34.06
N ALA A 178 3.50 -10.04 34.37
CA ALA A 178 3.44 -11.15 33.43
C ALA A 178 2.00 -11.49 32.99
N MET A 179 1.00 -11.14 33.81
CA MET A 179 -0.42 -11.24 33.47
C MET A 179 -0.99 -9.98 32.79
N ALA A 180 -0.24 -8.88 32.78
CA ALA A 180 -0.65 -7.65 32.11
C ALA A 180 -0.35 -7.79 30.61
N GLY A 181 -1.38 -7.72 29.77
CA GLY A 181 -1.19 -7.75 28.32
C GLY A 181 -0.34 -6.57 27.83
N VAL A 182 0.51 -6.78 26.83
CA VAL A 182 1.24 -5.70 26.15
C VAL A 182 0.26 -4.87 25.34
N GLY A 183 0.25 -3.57 25.59
CA GLY A 183 -0.49 -2.57 24.83
C GLY A 183 0.43 -1.76 23.93
N MET A 184 -0.18 -1.04 22.98
CA MET A 184 0.50 -0.02 22.20
C MET A 184 0.13 1.33 22.80
N PRO A 185 1.08 2.22 23.09
CA PRO A 185 0.77 3.58 23.51
C PRO A 185 0.00 4.33 22.42
N HIS A 186 -0.87 5.24 22.85
CA HIS A 186 -1.70 6.08 21.97
C HIS A 186 -0.90 6.76 20.85
N HIS A 187 0.23 7.39 21.18
CA HIS A 187 1.04 8.10 20.17
C HIS A 187 1.66 7.16 19.14
N THR A 188 2.03 5.92 19.53
CA THR A 188 2.53 4.90 18.61
C THR A 188 1.41 4.41 17.69
N GLN A 189 0.19 4.26 18.21
CA GLN A 189 -0.98 3.91 17.43
C GLN A 189 -1.25 4.98 16.36
N ARG A 190 -1.33 6.25 16.76
CA ARG A 190 -1.51 7.37 15.83
C ARG A 190 -0.39 7.46 14.81
N TYR A 191 0.86 7.32 15.22
CA TYR A 191 1.98 7.27 14.28
C TYR A 191 1.81 6.16 13.23
N CYS A 192 1.42 4.94 13.64
CA CYS A 192 1.19 3.84 12.70
C CYS A 192 0.05 4.15 11.72
N ASP A 193 -1.04 4.76 12.18
CA ASP A 193 -2.19 5.09 11.34
C ASP A 193 -1.84 6.15 10.28
N TYR A 194 -1.19 7.24 10.70
CA TYR A 194 -0.80 8.34 9.80
C TYR A 194 0.36 7.98 8.90
N MET A 195 1.39 7.30 9.42
CA MET A 195 2.55 6.89 8.62
C MET A 195 2.15 5.87 7.55
N ALA A 196 1.17 5.02 7.81
CA ALA A 196 0.63 4.12 6.78
C ALA A 196 -0.04 4.88 5.63
N LEU A 197 -0.81 5.93 5.94
CA LEU A 197 -1.44 6.80 4.93
C LEU A 197 -0.37 7.56 4.13
N TYR A 198 0.61 8.14 4.81
CA TYR A 198 1.74 8.81 4.18
C TYR A 198 2.53 7.89 3.26
N ASN A 199 2.88 6.68 3.72
CA ASN A 199 3.59 5.69 2.90
C ASN A 199 2.77 5.28 1.68
N CYS A 200 1.45 5.16 1.81
CA CYS A 200 0.57 4.82 0.69
C CYS A 200 0.59 5.90 -0.42
N VAL A 201 0.70 7.18 -0.05
CA VAL A 201 0.87 8.28 -1.01
C VAL A 201 2.20 8.15 -1.75
N ASN A 202 3.30 7.92 -1.03
CA ASN A 202 4.61 7.71 -1.65
C ASN A 202 4.63 6.46 -2.54
N GLU A 203 4.06 5.34 -2.09
CA GLU A 203 3.95 4.10 -2.87
C GLU A 203 3.17 4.29 -4.17
N MET A 204 2.14 5.14 -4.17
CA MET A 204 1.39 5.50 -5.37
C MET A 204 2.28 6.23 -6.39
N GLU A 205 3.04 7.25 -5.96
CA GLU A 205 4.00 7.95 -6.83
C GLU A 205 5.03 6.96 -7.41
N ASP A 206 5.63 6.14 -6.54
CA ASP A 206 6.60 5.11 -6.88
C ASP A 206 6.08 4.13 -7.94
N LYS A 207 4.83 3.68 -7.81
CA LYS A 207 4.19 2.76 -8.76
C LYS A 207 4.02 3.40 -10.14
N ILE A 208 3.65 4.68 -10.19
CA ILE A 208 3.50 5.40 -11.46
C ILE A 208 4.87 5.61 -12.12
N GLU A 209 5.88 6.03 -11.35
CA GLU A 209 7.25 6.20 -11.84
C GLU A 209 7.83 4.90 -12.41
N LYS A 210 7.68 3.80 -11.67
CA LYS A 210 8.10 2.46 -12.12
C LYS A 210 7.37 2.05 -13.39
N THR A 211 6.07 2.33 -13.49
CA THR A 211 5.29 2.05 -14.71
C THR A 211 5.79 2.88 -15.89
N ILE A 212 6.06 4.18 -15.71
CA ILE A 212 6.61 5.04 -16.76
C ILE A 212 7.98 4.52 -17.24
N LEU A 213 8.88 4.21 -16.29
CA LEU A 213 10.21 3.69 -16.59
C LEU A 213 10.14 2.37 -17.36
N PHE A 214 9.25 1.48 -16.94
CA PHE A 214 8.99 0.23 -17.64
C PHE A 214 8.52 0.49 -19.09
N LEU A 215 7.52 1.36 -19.29
CA LEU A 215 6.96 1.61 -20.62
C LEU A 215 8.02 2.20 -21.55
N LYS A 216 8.87 3.09 -21.04
CA LYS A 216 10.03 3.63 -21.77
C LYS A 216 11.04 2.53 -22.13
N THR A 217 11.30 1.61 -21.22
CA THR A 217 12.22 0.49 -21.44
C THR A 217 11.71 -0.45 -22.54
N VAL A 218 10.44 -0.84 -22.47
CA VAL A 218 9.77 -1.61 -23.52
C VAL A 218 9.81 -0.87 -24.85
N HIS A 219 9.46 0.41 -24.85
CA HIS A 219 9.46 1.22 -26.06
C HIS A 219 10.86 1.26 -26.71
N ALA A 220 11.93 1.29 -25.92
CA ALA A 220 13.30 1.25 -26.40
C ALA A 220 13.74 -0.14 -26.91
N GLN A 221 13.25 -1.22 -26.30
CA GLN A 221 13.69 -2.60 -26.61
C GLN A 221 12.88 -3.27 -27.71
N LEU A 222 11.58 -2.94 -27.85
CA LEU A 222 10.66 -3.53 -28.82
C LEU A 222 11.18 -3.59 -30.27
N PRO A 223 11.86 -2.55 -30.82
CA PRO A 223 12.38 -2.59 -32.18
C PRO A 223 13.44 -3.68 -32.43
N PHE A 224 14.10 -4.13 -31.37
CA PHE A 224 15.17 -5.13 -31.41
C PHE A 224 14.72 -6.51 -30.93
N ALA A 225 13.46 -6.64 -30.51
CA ALA A 225 12.97 -7.82 -29.85
C ALA A 225 12.63 -8.96 -30.84
N GLU A 226 13.13 -10.16 -30.56
CA GLU A 226 12.84 -11.36 -31.34
C GLU A 226 11.63 -12.11 -30.77
N ILE A 227 10.82 -12.76 -31.62
CA ILE A 227 9.69 -13.58 -31.14
C ILE A 227 10.22 -14.87 -30.51
N THR A 228 9.77 -15.17 -29.30
CA THR A 228 10.04 -16.45 -28.63
C THR A 228 9.41 -17.60 -29.44
N LYS A 229 10.20 -18.64 -29.75
CA LYS A 229 9.70 -19.85 -30.45
C LYS A 229 8.73 -20.69 -29.61
N LYS A 230 8.73 -20.51 -28.29
CA LYS A 230 7.72 -21.01 -27.35
C LYS A 230 6.71 -19.91 -27.10
N VAL A 231 5.44 -20.14 -27.43
CA VAL A 231 4.35 -19.24 -27.02
C VAL A 231 4.03 -19.57 -25.56
N PRO A 232 4.26 -18.67 -24.59
CA PRO A 232 3.78 -18.88 -23.23
C PRO A 232 2.24 -18.90 -23.26
N ASN A 233 1.61 -19.78 -22.48
CA ASN A 233 0.16 -19.72 -22.29
C ASN A 233 -0.19 -18.41 -21.58
N ILE A 234 -0.67 -17.43 -22.35
CA ILE A 234 -1.19 -16.17 -21.83
C ILE A 234 -2.62 -16.44 -21.35
N SER A 235 -2.76 -16.94 -20.12
CA SER A 235 -4.04 -16.92 -19.42
C SER A 235 -4.18 -15.55 -18.75
N ILE A 236 -4.88 -14.61 -19.40
CA ILE A 236 -5.38 -13.42 -18.70
C ILE A 236 -6.53 -13.90 -17.82
N THR A 237 -6.20 -14.30 -16.59
CA THR A 237 -7.22 -14.43 -15.56
C THR A 237 -7.56 -13.01 -15.14
N ASN A 238 -8.76 -12.53 -15.50
CA ASN A 238 -9.41 -11.48 -14.73
C ASN A 238 -9.68 -12.07 -13.36
N THR A 239 -8.66 -12.07 -12.49
CA THR A 239 -8.91 -12.07 -11.06
C THR A 239 -9.49 -10.69 -10.78
N ASN A 240 -10.79 -10.56 -11.01
CA ASN A 240 -11.62 -9.81 -10.10
C ASN A 240 -11.43 -10.52 -8.75
N ASN A 241 -10.33 -10.22 -8.05
CA ASN A 241 -10.28 -10.49 -6.63
C ASN A 241 -11.25 -9.48 -6.04
N ASP A 242 -12.51 -9.90 -6.01
CA ASP A 242 -13.51 -9.52 -5.02
C ASP A 242 -13.04 -9.98 -3.62
N ASP A 243 -11.75 -9.82 -3.29
CA ASP A 243 -11.29 -9.71 -1.91
C ASP A 243 -11.64 -8.30 -1.39
N SER A 244 -12.88 -7.89 -1.66
CA SER A 244 -13.61 -7.10 -0.70
C SER A 244 -13.75 -8.01 0.52
N VAL A 245 -12.94 -7.75 1.55
CA VAL A 245 -13.29 -8.23 2.88
C VAL A 245 -14.55 -7.48 3.26
N GLN A 246 -15.69 -8.04 2.86
CA GLN A 246 -16.98 -7.67 3.37
C GLN A 246 -16.99 -8.14 4.83
N VAL A 247 -16.65 -7.22 5.73
CA VAL A 247 -16.92 -7.40 7.16
C VAL A 247 -18.45 -7.38 7.30
N GLY A 248 -19.05 -8.57 7.21
CA GLY A 248 -20.50 -8.76 7.28
C GLY A 248 -20.83 -10.23 7.39
N SER A 249 -21.17 -10.66 8.60
CA SER A 249 -21.52 -12.03 8.99
C SER A 249 -22.66 -12.65 8.16
N ASN A 250 -22.46 -13.95 7.85
CA ASN A 250 -23.39 -14.94 7.28
C ASN A 250 -23.64 -14.89 5.77
N ASN A 251 -23.02 -15.81 5.02
CA ASN A 251 -23.71 -16.70 4.05
C ASN A 251 -22.77 -17.78 3.50
N SER A 252 -23.28 -19.02 3.43
CA SER A 252 -22.67 -20.18 2.80
C SER A 252 -22.89 -20.16 1.29
N PHE A 253 -21.90 -20.56 0.49
CA PHE A 253 -22.07 -20.78 -0.94
C PHE A 253 -21.80 -22.23 -1.32
N GLU A 254 -22.84 -22.90 -1.80
CA GLU A 254 -22.76 -24.15 -2.57
C GLU A 254 -22.13 -23.87 -3.95
N LYS A 255 -21.33 -24.83 -4.42
CA LYS A 255 -20.62 -24.77 -5.70
C LYS A 255 -21.52 -25.13 -6.89
N GLU A 256 -21.29 -24.41 -7.98
CA GLU A 256 -20.92 -24.90 -9.33
C GLU A 256 -21.62 -24.07 -10.41
N THR A 257 -20.83 -23.48 -11.30
CA THR A 257 -21.32 -23.18 -12.65
C THR A 257 -20.19 -23.46 -13.64
N ILE A 258 -20.44 -24.47 -14.47
CA ILE A 258 -19.62 -24.93 -15.58
C ILE A 258 -19.77 -23.94 -16.75
N LEU A 259 -18.66 -23.53 -17.38
CA LEU A 259 -18.62 -22.70 -18.58
C LEU A 259 -18.05 -23.50 -19.77
N GLY A 260 -18.73 -23.42 -20.92
CA GLY A 260 -18.37 -23.99 -22.23
C GLY A 260 -19.55 -24.80 -22.80
N ASN A 261 -19.97 -24.73 -24.06
CA ASN A 261 -19.42 -24.22 -25.31
C ASN A 261 -20.61 -24.06 -26.28
N SER A 262 -20.60 -23.05 -27.13
CA SER A 262 -21.36 -23.11 -28.38
C SER A 262 -20.63 -22.34 -29.47
N ASN A 263 -19.86 -23.07 -30.30
CA ASN A 263 -19.92 -22.94 -31.74
C ASN A 263 -19.31 -24.15 -32.46
N MET A 264 -20.18 -24.77 -33.27
CA MET A 264 -19.98 -25.52 -34.52
C MET A 264 -19.16 -26.82 -34.51
N ILE A 265 -19.90 -27.92 -34.69
CA ILE A 265 -19.41 -29.16 -35.32
C ILE A 265 -20.00 -29.20 -36.72
N GLU A 266 -19.13 -29.22 -37.73
CA GLU A 266 -19.48 -29.56 -39.11
C GLU A 266 -19.98 -31.02 -39.18
N LYS A 267 -21.08 -31.22 -39.91
CA LYS A 267 -21.55 -32.56 -40.26
C LYS A 267 -20.58 -33.19 -41.24
N ASP A 268 -20.11 -34.39 -40.93
CA ASP A 268 -19.74 -35.36 -41.94
C ASP A 268 -20.70 -36.55 -41.90
N GLU A 269 -21.36 -36.75 -43.04
CA GLU A 269 -22.14 -37.94 -43.36
C GLU A 269 -21.20 -39.11 -43.69
N LYS A 270 -21.43 -40.26 -43.04
CA LYS A 270 -21.40 -41.59 -43.66
C LYS A 270 -21.97 -42.64 -42.73
#